data_AF-A0A1H4NL97-F1
#
_entry.id   AF-A0A1H4NL97-F1
#
_cell.length_a   1.000
_cell.length_b   1.000
_cell.length_c   1.000
_cell.angle_alpha   90.00
_cell.angle_beta   90.00
_cell.angle_gamma   90.00
#
_symmetry.space_group_name_H-M   'P 1'
#
loop_
_entity.id
_entity.type
_entity.pdbx_description
1 polymer ?
#
loop_
_entity_poly.entity_id
_entity_poly.type
_entity_poly.pdbx_seq_one_letter_code
_entity_poly.pdbx_strand_id
1 'polypeptide(L)'
;MLPLDPHADIGRRAWVTCPNCADHRGCATCEERRRCGRHWRYLLSNTGSVLHLQCPTCTHVWDHETGFGATRGRPDRAPGDR
;
A
#
# COMPACT_ATOMS: atom_id res chain seq x y z
N MET A 1 28.98 -6.96 5.11
CA MET A 1 27.76 -6.13 5.02
C MET A 1 27.48 -5.94 3.54
N LEU A 2 26.46 -6.62 3.00
CA LEU A 2 26.07 -6.39 1.61
C LEU A 2 25.55 -4.95 1.49
N PRO A 3 25.87 -4.22 0.41
CA PRO A 3 25.32 -2.90 0.22
C PRO A 3 23.81 -3.05 0.10
N LEU A 4 23.12 -2.34 0.99
CA LEU A 4 21.71 -2.07 0.85
C LEU A 4 21.47 -1.63 -0.59
N ASP A 5 20.47 -2.22 -1.26
CA ASP A 5 20.15 -1.82 -2.64
C ASP A 5 20.06 -0.28 -2.68
N PRO A 6 20.84 0.40 -3.55
CA PRO A 6 20.91 1.86 -3.57
C PRO A 6 19.56 2.52 -3.88
N HIS A 7 18.55 1.74 -4.31
CA HIS A 7 17.19 2.20 -4.57
C HIS A 7 16.21 1.87 -3.43
N ALA A 8 16.63 1.12 -2.41
CA ALA A 8 15.84 0.90 -1.22
C ALA A 8 15.84 2.17 -0.36
N ASP A 9 14.79 2.97 -0.51
CA ASP A 9 14.53 4.17 0.29
C ASP A 9 14.25 3.75 1.76
N ILE A 10 15.30 3.60 2.58
CA ILE A 10 15.24 3.27 4.03
C ILE A 10 14.25 4.15 4.80
N GLY A 11 13.99 5.38 4.32
CA GLY A 11 13.08 6.33 4.95
C GLY A 11 11.62 6.26 4.51
N ARG A 12 11.27 5.51 3.45
CA ARG A 12 9.93 5.61 2.85
C ARG A 12 8.97 4.55 3.38
N ARG A 13 7.97 5.05 4.10
CA ARG A 13 6.80 4.30 4.54
C ARG A 13 5.64 4.57 3.59
N ALA A 14 4.93 3.51 3.21
CA ALA A 14 3.70 3.61 2.43
C ALA A 14 2.47 3.31 3.29
N TRP A 15 1.42 4.12 3.13
CA TRP A 15 0.14 3.96 3.84
C TRP A 15 -0.92 3.31 2.94
N VAL A 16 -0.65 2.09 2.49
CA VAL A 16 -1.49 1.31 1.57
C VAL A 16 -2.03 0.06 2.24
N THR A 17 -3.32 -0.25 2.19
CA THR A 17 -3.85 -1.44 2.88
C THR A 17 -3.21 -2.75 2.40
N CYS A 18 -2.87 -3.66 3.32
CA CYS A 18 -2.38 -4.99 2.94
C CYS A 18 -3.54 -5.84 2.43
N PRO A 19 -3.45 -6.44 1.22
CA PRO A 19 -4.50 -7.27 0.66
C PRO A 19 -4.67 -8.62 1.37
N ASN A 20 -3.63 -9.10 2.07
CA ASN A 20 -3.63 -10.43 2.68
C ASN A 20 -4.20 -10.44 4.10
N CYS A 21 -3.66 -9.60 4.99
CA CYS A 21 -4.00 -9.68 6.42
C CYS A 21 -4.94 -8.57 6.92
N ALA A 22 -5.26 -7.57 6.08
CA ALA A 22 -6.14 -6.45 6.42
C ALA A 22 -5.88 -5.84 7.80
N ASP A 23 -4.61 -5.71 8.19
CA ASP A 23 -4.12 -5.30 9.53
C ASP A 23 -4.65 -3.93 10.00
N HIS A 24 -5.12 -3.12 9.06
CA HIS A 24 -5.69 -1.80 9.28
C HIS A 24 -7.14 -1.81 9.80
N ARG A 25 -7.86 -2.93 9.72
CA ARG A 25 -9.27 -3.02 10.17
C ARG A 25 -9.36 -2.85 11.69
N GLY A 26 -10.27 -2.00 12.16
CA GLY A 26 -10.41 -1.68 13.58
C GLY A 26 -9.45 -0.61 14.07
N CYS A 27 -8.68 0.04 13.18
CA CYS A 27 -7.90 1.22 13.52
C CYS A 27 -8.63 2.48 13.05
N ALA A 28 -9.10 3.29 14.01
CA ALA A 28 -9.80 4.55 13.73
C ALA A 28 -9.06 5.44 12.72
N THR A 29 -7.75 5.65 12.90
CA THR A 29 -6.93 6.47 11.99
C THR A 29 -6.88 5.92 10.56
N CYS A 30 -6.85 4.59 10.39
CA CYS A 30 -6.85 3.98 9.06
C CYS A 30 -8.22 4.05 8.40
N GLU A 31 -9.29 3.90 9.18
CA GLU A 31 -10.67 4.04 8.72
C GLU A 31 -10.97 5.47 8.27
N GLU A 32 -10.40 6.46 8.96
CA GLU A 32 -10.41 7.87 8.57
C GLU A 32 -9.51 8.20 7.34
N ARG A 33 -8.87 7.19 6.74
CA ARG A 33 -7.91 7.35 5.62
C ARG A 33 -6.75 8.29 5.95
N ARG A 34 -6.36 8.36 7.23
CA ARG A 34 -5.22 9.16 7.70
C ARG A 34 -3.94 8.31 7.75
N ARG A 35 -2.80 9.01 7.77
CA ARG A 35 -1.48 8.39 7.91
C ARG A 35 -1.29 7.90 9.35
N CYS A 36 -1.53 6.62 9.59
CA CYS A 36 -1.32 5.99 10.89
C CYS A 36 0.17 5.71 11.15
N GLY A 37 0.68 6.04 12.34
CA GLY A 37 2.06 5.70 12.72
C GLY A 37 2.29 4.19 12.94
N ARG A 38 1.22 3.40 13.10
CA ARG A 38 1.27 1.96 13.36
C ARG A 38 1.08 1.12 12.11
N HIS A 39 0.17 1.51 11.21
CA HIS A 39 -0.16 0.75 10.00
C HIS A 39 0.48 1.38 8.77
N TRP A 40 1.70 0.94 8.49
CA TRP A 40 2.52 1.37 7.37
C TRP A 40 3.24 0.15 6.76
N ARG A 41 3.76 0.34 5.55
CA ARG A 41 4.32 -0.73 4.72
C ARG A 41 5.72 -0.32 4.31
N TYR A 42 6.63 -1.29 4.31
CA TYR A 42 7.97 -1.06 3.81
C TYR A 42 7.89 -0.85 2.31
N LEU A 43 8.36 0.30 1.83
CA LEU A 43 8.59 0.50 0.42
C LEU A 43 9.93 -0.13 0.08
N LEU A 44 9.90 -1.24 -0.65
CA LEU A 44 11.12 -1.92 -1.08
C LEU A 44 11.75 -1.22 -2.29
N SER A 45 10.92 -0.86 -3.26
CA SER A 45 11.33 -0.14 -4.47
C SER A 45 10.11 0.55 -5.11
N ASN A 46 10.35 1.52 -5.99
CA ASN A 46 9.32 2.12 -6.83
C ASN A 46 9.80 2.10 -8.28
N THR A 47 8.94 1.60 -9.18
CA THR A 47 9.13 1.66 -10.62
C THR A 47 8.00 2.45 -11.26
N GLY A 48 8.22 3.75 -11.50
CA GLY A 48 7.24 4.65 -12.09
C GLY A 48 6.03 4.90 -11.15
N SER A 49 4.86 4.40 -11.53
CA SER A 49 3.64 4.47 -10.70
C SER A 49 3.46 3.26 -9.79
N VAL A 50 4.30 2.23 -9.92
CA VAL A 50 4.23 0.97 -9.17
C VAL A 50 5.13 1.06 -7.93
N LEU A 51 4.57 0.75 -6.77
CA LEU A 51 5.30 0.57 -5.51
C LEU A 51 5.42 -0.90 -5.20
N HIS A 52 6.64 -1.37 -4.96
CA HIS A 52 6.91 -2.69 -4.43
C HIS A 52 6.87 -2.60 -2.90
N LEU A 53 5.86 -3.19 -2.28
CA LEU A 53 5.55 -3.04 -0.86
C LEU A 53 5.68 -4.35 -0.10
N GLN A 54 6.08 -4.26 1.17
CA GLN A 54 6.05 -5.37 2.11
C GLN A 54 5.27 -5.03 3.39
N CYS A 55 4.41 -5.95 3.80
CA CYS A 55 3.66 -5.84 5.05
C CYS A 55 4.56 -6.22 6.24
N PRO A 56 4.68 -5.38 7.29
CA PRO A 56 5.41 -5.76 8.51
C PRO A 56 4.72 -6.89 9.30
N THR A 57 3.41 -7.05 9.16
CA THR A 57 2.61 -7.99 9.97
C THR A 57 2.63 -9.41 9.42
N CYS A 58 2.41 -9.57 8.11
CA CYS A 58 2.30 -10.88 7.47
C CYS A 58 3.41 -11.18 6.47
N THR A 59 4.42 -10.31 6.38
CA THR A 59 5.55 -10.38 5.44
C THR A 59 5.18 -10.52 3.96
N HIS A 60 3.90 -10.37 3.60
CA HIS A 60 3.43 -10.40 2.23
C HIS A 60 4.04 -9.24 1.43
N VAL A 61 4.60 -9.57 0.26
CA VAL A 61 5.16 -8.63 -0.70
C VAL A 61 4.20 -8.52 -1.88
N TRP A 62 3.90 -7.30 -2.31
CA TRP A 62 3.03 -7.06 -3.46
C TRP A 62 3.36 -5.76 -4.15
N ASP A 63 2.88 -5.66 -5.39
CA ASP A 63 2.99 -4.46 -6.20
C ASP A 63 1.71 -3.63 -6.08
N HIS A 64 1.85 -2.35 -5.79
CA HIS A 64 0.76 -1.40 -5.64
C HIS A 64 0.90 -0.24 -6.61
N GLU A 65 -0.04 -0.12 -7.54
CA GLU A 65 -0.13 1.04 -8.41
C GLU A 65 -0.69 2.24 -7.63
N THR A 66 0.10 3.31 -7.53
CA THR A 66 -0.28 4.51 -6.76
C THR A 66 -1.30 5.40 -7.45
N GLY A 67 -1.52 5.20 -8.77
CA GLY A 67 -2.45 6.01 -9.53
C GLY A 67 -2.12 7.50 -9.60
N PHE A 68 -0.93 7.95 -9.15
CA PHE A 68 -0.45 9.31 -9.41
C PHE A 68 -0.23 9.45 -10.92
N GLY A 69 -1.28 9.93 -11.60
CA GLY A 69 -1.39 10.03 -13.06
C GLY A 69 -2.73 9.57 -13.64
N ALA A 70 -3.57 8.85 -12.89
CA ALA A 70 -4.85 8.32 -13.36
C ALA A 70 -6.02 8.92 -12.56
N THR A 71 -6.37 10.17 -12.85
CA THR A 71 -7.77 10.60 -12.74
C THR A 71 -8.59 9.81 -13.77
N ARG A 72 -9.17 8.67 -13.38
CA ARG A 72 -10.29 7.92 -14.03
C ARG A 72 -10.36 6.54 -13.36
N GLY A 73 -11.46 6.05 -12.78
CA GLY A 73 -12.81 6.53 -12.65
C GLY A 73 -13.62 5.48 -11.86
N ARG A 74 -14.69 5.94 -11.22
CA ARG A 74 -15.93 5.22 -10.83
C ARG A 74 -15.82 3.78 -10.27
N PRO A 75 -16.23 3.52 -9.01
CA PRO A 75 -16.49 2.14 -8.59
C PRO A 75 -17.58 1.55 -9.48
N ASP A 76 -17.29 0.38 -10.05
CA ASP A 76 -18.25 -0.42 -10.79
C ASP A 76 -19.47 -0.69 -9.90
N ARG A 77 -20.61 -0.16 -10.35
CA ARG A 77 -21.92 -0.42 -9.77
C ARG A 77 -22.39 -1.71 -10.43
N ALA A 78 -22.27 -2.84 -9.72
CA ALA A 78 -22.89 -4.08 -10.15
C ALA A 78 -24.41 -3.86 -10.33
N PRO A 79 -25.00 -4.17 -11.49
CA PRO A 79 -26.45 -4.25 -11.63
C PRO A 79 -26.89 -5.63 -11.13
N GLY A 80 -27.55 -5.66 -9.99
CA GLY A 80 -28.30 -6.83 -9.55
C GLY A 80 -29.77 -6.61 -9.86
N ASP A 81 -30.20 -6.95 -11.08
CA ASP A 81 -31.59 -7.26 -11.37
C ASP A 81 -31.71 -8.78 -11.64
N ARG A 82 -32.48 -9.46 -10.79
CA ARG A 82 -33.40 -10.53 -11.19
C ARG A 82 -34.33 -10.87 -10.03
#